data_AF-A0A7U9R5R5-F1
#
_entry.id   AF-A0A7U9R5R5-F1
#
_cell.length_a   1.000
_cell.length_b   1.000
_cell.length_c   1.000
_cell.angle_alpha   90.00
_cell.angle_beta   90.00
_cell.angle_gamma   90.00
#
_symmetry.space_group_name_H-M   'P 1'
#
loop_
_entity.id
_entity.type
_entity.pdbx_description
1 polymer ?
#
loop_
_entity_poly.entity_id
_entity_poly.type
_entity_poly.pdbx_seq_one_letter_code
_entity_poly.pdbx_strand_id
1 'polypeptide(L)'
;MRKIVKNTVFTLLLFTLSAFTALLVYLHFFASDNRDLSGEWVAELDMTQQAKVIALSWLQDVEGVSISLEDMDSYMQDLTIQVTLNMEQTDHSAGTFYCKVLPESYDACSQAAYEAFVAAFQVLLAERLHMAGYTGSTDREALEALVMETFGMPAADYLMTCGPALLPSLEELQTWYDGSGTYEVAEDILTRQYDTGLPGGMKAERYIWKDADLVLLEESGAHFFFRRLPEKETQ
;
A
#
# COMPACT_ATOMS: atom_id res chain seq x y z
N MET A 1 -39.07 27.23 56.74
CA MET A 1 -38.54 25.93 56.27
C MET A 1 -38.67 25.70 54.75
N ARG A 2 -39.85 25.88 54.12
CA ARG A 2 -40.06 25.64 52.67
C ARG A 2 -39.11 26.40 51.72
N LYS A 3 -38.74 27.66 52.06
CA LYS A 3 -37.75 28.46 51.31
C LYS A 3 -36.33 27.89 51.38
N ILE A 4 -35.91 27.42 52.55
CA ILE A 4 -34.57 26.86 52.77
C ILE A 4 -34.43 25.55 52.01
N VAL A 5 -35.41 24.65 52.12
CA VAL A 5 -35.44 23.38 51.39
C VAL A 5 -35.42 23.61 49.87
N LYS A 6 -36.19 24.57 49.36
CA LYS A 6 -36.21 24.92 47.92
C LYS A 6 -34.87 25.48 47.45
N ASN A 7 -34.19 26.28 48.27
CA ASN A 7 -32.87 26.83 47.95
C ASN A 7 -31.80 25.73 47.94
N THR A 8 -31.83 24.82 48.93
CA THR A 8 -30.92 23.67 48.99
C THR A 8 -31.07 22.75 47.79
N VAL A 9 -32.31 22.45 47.38
CA VAL A 9 -32.59 21.64 46.18
C VAL A 9 -32.05 22.33 44.93
N PHE A 10 -32.27 23.65 44.79
CA PHE A 10 -31.78 24.41 43.65
C PHE A 10 -30.25 24.43 43.57
N THR A 11 -29.56 24.61 44.70
CA THR A 11 -28.09 24.58 44.76
C THR A 11 -27.54 23.20 44.41
N LEU A 12 -28.15 22.12 44.92
CA LEU A 12 -27.76 20.75 44.59
C LEU A 12 -27.93 20.47 43.09
N LEU A 13 -29.05 20.90 42.51
CA LEU A 13 -29.36 20.70 41.09
C LEU A 13 -28.37 21.44 40.18
N LEU A 14 -27.98 22.66 40.57
CA LEU A 14 -26.98 23.44 39.84
C LEU A 14 -25.58 22.83 39.96
N PHE A 15 -25.21 22.31 41.14
CA PHE A 15 -23.95 21.57 41.31
C PHE A 15 -23.91 20.30 40.48
N THR A 16 -24.99 19.51 40.48
CA THR A 16 -25.07 18.30 39.66
C THR A 16 -25.01 18.64 38.18
N LEU A 17 -25.70 19.70 37.74
CA LEU A 17 -25.67 20.13 36.35
C LEU A 17 -24.27 20.59 35.95
N SER A 18 -23.59 21.36 36.79
CA SER A 18 -22.21 21.80 36.54
C SER A 18 -21.24 20.61 36.50
N ALA A 19 -21.40 19.63 37.38
CA ALA A 19 -20.60 18.41 37.39
C ALA A 19 -20.85 17.56 36.13
N PHE A 20 -22.11 17.43 35.69
CA PHE A 20 -22.45 16.75 34.44
C PHE A 20 -21.90 17.49 33.21
N THR A 21 -21.98 18.82 33.16
CA THR A 21 -21.40 19.60 32.07
C THR A 21 -19.87 19.45 32.04
N ALA A 22 -19.21 19.51 33.20
CA ALA A 22 -17.77 19.28 33.27
C ALA A 22 -17.39 17.85 32.85
N LEU A 23 -18.20 16.85 33.24
CA LEU A 23 -18.02 15.47 32.82
C LEU A 23 -18.27 15.29 31.33
N LEU A 24 -19.27 15.95 30.75
CA LEU A 24 -19.54 15.90 29.31
C LEU A 24 -18.44 16.59 28.50
N VAL A 25 -17.94 17.73 28.95
CA VAL A 25 -16.77 18.38 28.35
C VAL A 25 -15.55 17.47 28.46
N TYR A 26 -15.33 16.84 29.61
CA TYR A 26 -14.26 15.86 29.79
C TYR A 26 -14.43 14.65 28.86
N LEU A 27 -15.63 14.05 28.78
CA LEU A 27 -15.87 12.90 27.92
C LEU A 27 -15.80 13.25 26.43
N HIS A 28 -16.22 14.46 26.04
CA HIS A 28 -16.24 14.89 24.65
C HIS A 28 -14.87 15.33 24.15
N PHE A 29 -14.07 16.00 24.99
CA PHE A 29 -12.75 16.51 24.59
C PHE A 29 -11.57 15.63 25.05
N PHE A 30 -11.68 14.91 26.17
CA PHE A 30 -10.56 14.20 26.78
C PHE A 30 -10.76 12.67 26.89
N ALA A 31 -12.01 12.19 26.86
CA ALA A 31 -12.31 10.75 26.91
C ALA A 31 -12.91 10.20 25.61
N SER A 32 -13.06 11.03 24.57
CA SER A 32 -13.00 10.49 23.22
C SER A 32 -11.57 9.97 23.12
N ASP A 33 -11.44 8.65 23.20
CA ASP A 33 -10.23 7.89 23.01
C ASP A 33 -9.70 8.22 21.61
N ASN A 34 -9.09 9.40 21.46
CA ASN A 34 -8.38 9.80 20.26
C ASN A 34 -7.10 9.00 20.31
N ARG A 35 -7.24 7.72 19.93
CA ARG A 35 -6.21 6.71 20.03
C ARG A 35 -4.98 7.27 19.36
N ASP A 36 -3.90 7.30 20.11
CA ASP A 36 -2.60 7.74 19.65
C ASP A 36 -2.30 7.10 18.29
N LEU A 37 -2.27 7.92 17.25
CA LEU A 37 -1.94 7.50 15.88
C LEU A 37 -0.44 7.21 15.74
N SER A 38 0.35 7.47 16.78
CA SER A 38 1.78 7.23 16.75
C SER A 38 2.10 5.76 16.51
N GLY A 39 3.11 5.54 15.69
CA GLY A 39 3.60 4.22 15.36
C GLY A 39 4.01 4.08 13.92
N GLU A 40 4.49 2.88 13.61
CA GLU A 40 4.86 2.48 12.27
C GLU A 40 3.75 1.64 11.65
N TRP A 41 3.34 2.05 10.47
CA TRP A 41 2.25 1.50 9.71
C TRP A 41 2.75 1.05 8.35
N VAL A 42 2.28 -0.10 7.86
CA VAL A 42 2.68 -0.65 6.55
C VAL A 42 1.45 -0.89 5.71
N ALA A 43 1.46 -0.37 4.48
CA ALA A 43 0.53 -0.73 3.43
C ALA A 43 1.22 -1.55 2.35
N GLU A 44 0.47 -2.47 1.75
CA GLU A 44 0.91 -3.27 0.61
C GLU A 44 0.19 -2.77 -0.64
N LEU A 45 0.96 -2.30 -1.62
CA LEU A 45 0.47 -1.94 -2.94
C LEU A 45 0.44 -3.20 -3.81
N ASP A 46 -0.76 -3.66 -4.20
CA ASP A 46 -0.91 -4.81 -5.08
C ASP A 46 -0.65 -4.42 -6.54
N MET A 47 0.47 -4.90 -7.08
CA MET A 47 0.91 -4.70 -8.46
C MET A 47 0.52 -5.85 -9.39
N THR A 48 -0.10 -6.90 -8.85
CA THR A 48 -0.33 -8.18 -9.56
C THR A 48 -1.14 -7.98 -10.84
N GLN A 49 -2.27 -7.27 -10.75
CA GLN A 49 -3.16 -7.09 -11.91
C GLN A 49 -2.50 -6.24 -13.00
N GLN A 50 -1.79 -5.18 -12.61
CA GLN A 50 -1.08 -4.34 -13.57
C GLN A 50 0.00 -5.15 -14.30
N ALA A 51 0.87 -5.83 -13.56
CA ALA A 51 1.94 -6.64 -14.13
C ALA A 51 1.39 -7.71 -15.09
N LYS A 52 0.31 -8.40 -14.69
CA LYS A 52 -0.39 -9.38 -15.55
C LYS A 52 -0.86 -8.77 -16.87
N VAL A 53 -1.58 -7.67 -16.82
CA VAL A 53 -2.16 -7.04 -18.02
C VAL A 53 -1.06 -6.58 -18.97
N ILE A 54 0.00 -5.97 -18.45
CA ILE A 54 1.14 -5.49 -19.25
C ILE A 54 1.89 -6.67 -19.88
N ALA A 55 2.24 -7.68 -19.08
CA ALA A 55 2.92 -8.87 -19.57
C ALA A 55 2.08 -9.61 -20.62
N LEU A 56 0.78 -9.82 -20.36
CA LEU A 56 -0.13 -10.46 -21.28
C LEU A 56 -0.21 -9.71 -22.61
N SER A 57 -0.37 -8.38 -22.56
CA SER A 57 -0.45 -7.55 -23.76
C SER A 57 0.79 -7.72 -24.63
N TRP A 58 1.97 -7.84 -24.02
CA TRP A 58 3.22 -8.05 -24.75
C TRP A 58 3.35 -9.48 -25.28
N LEU A 59 2.95 -10.50 -24.52
CA LEU A 59 2.97 -11.89 -24.97
C LEU A 59 1.99 -12.17 -26.11
N GLN A 60 0.85 -11.47 -26.13
CA GLN A 60 -0.15 -11.61 -27.19
C GLN A 60 0.33 -11.09 -28.55
N ASP A 61 1.38 -10.27 -28.60
CA ASP A 61 2.03 -9.87 -29.84
C ASP A 61 2.83 -11.02 -30.48
N VAL A 62 3.09 -12.10 -29.75
CA VAL A 62 3.76 -13.30 -30.29
C VAL A 62 2.81 -14.06 -31.20
N GLU A 63 3.01 -13.93 -32.51
CA GLU A 63 2.17 -14.58 -33.52
C GLU A 63 2.12 -16.11 -33.37
N GLY A 64 0.89 -16.63 -33.34
CA GLY A 64 0.60 -18.06 -33.44
C GLY A 64 0.46 -18.80 -32.12
N VAL A 65 0.51 -18.09 -30.99
CA VAL A 65 0.33 -18.67 -29.65
C VAL A 65 -0.86 -18.01 -28.95
N SER A 66 -1.69 -18.78 -28.26
CA SER A 66 -2.81 -18.26 -27.48
C SER A 66 -2.49 -18.29 -26.00
N ILE A 67 -2.51 -17.11 -25.37
CA ILE A 67 -2.44 -16.95 -23.90
C ILE A 67 -3.55 -16.02 -23.43
N SER A 68 -4.19 -16.39 -22.32
CA SER A 68 -5.26 -15.63 -21.69
C SER A 68 -4.83 -15.00 -20.37
N LEU A 69 -5.68 -14.11 -19.84
CA LEU A 69 -5.46 -13.53 -18.50
C LEU A 69 -5.55 -14.60 -17.39
N GLU A 70 -6.39 -15.61 -17.56
CA GLU A 70 -6.53 -16.71 -16.62
C GLU A 70 -5.26 -17.58 -16.57
N ASP A 71 -4.59 -17.76 -17.71
CA ASP A 71 -3.29 -18.45 -17.74
C ASP A 71 -2.23 -17.66 -16.94
N MET A 72 -2.26 -16.33 -17.06
CA MET A 72 -1.36 -15.42 -16.34
C MET A 72 -1.58 -15.43 -14.82
N ASP A 73 -2.77 -15.81 -14.36
CA ASP A 73 -3.02 -15.95 -12.91
C ASP A 73 -2.13 -17.02 -12.30
N SER A 74 -1.74 -18.07 -13.03
CA SER A 74 -0.88 -19.13 -12.51
C SER A 74 0.60 -18.72 -12.37
N TYR A 75 1.03 -17.71 -13.13
CA TYR A 75 2.42 -17.26 -13.15
C TYR A 75 2.67 -16.09 -12.20
N MET A 76 1.78 -15.09 -12.22
CA MET A 76 1.97 -13.85 -11.48
C MET A 76 0.99 -13.80 -10.31
N GLN A 77 1.47 -13.92 -9.10
CA GLN A 77 0.66 -13.80 -7.89
C GLN A 77 1.45 -13.06 -6.82
N ASP A 78 0.74 -12.42 -5.89
CA ASP A 78 1.31 -11.83 -4.68
C ASP A 78 2.45 -10.82 -4.96
N LEU A 79 2.32 -10.03 -6.03
CA LEU A 79 3.26 -8.98 -6.39
C LEU A 79 2.94 -7.72 -5.60
N THR A 80 3.53 -7.57 -4.42
CA THR A 80 3.24 -6.47 -3.49
C THR A 80 4.45 -5.60 -3.20
N ILE A 81 4.26 -4.28 -3.18
CA ILE A 81 5.27 -3.30 -2.77
C ILE A 81 4.85 -2.66 -1.46
N GLN A 82 5.75 -2.64 -0.48
CA GLN A 82 5.48 -2.07 0.84
C GLN A 82 5.72 -0.56 0.86
N VAL A 83 4.76 0.14 1.47
CA VAL A 83 4.85 1.56 1.82
C VAL A 83 4.74 1.67 3.34
N THR A 84 5.71 2.31 3.96
CA THR A 84 5.67 2.64 5.39
C THR A 84 5.11 4.04 5.59
N LEU A 85 4.35 4.19 6.67
CA LEU A 85 3.89 5.44 7.21
C LEU A 85 4.25 5.44 8.69
N ASN A 86 5.13 6.35 9.10
CA ASN A 86 5.44 6.61 10.49
C ASN A 86 4.71 7.88 10.91
N MET A 87 4.02 7.81 12.05
CA MET A 87 3.34 8.96 12.64
C MET A 87 3.87 9.18 14.05
N GLU A 88 4.05 10.44 14.43
CA GLU A 88 4.44 10.85 15.78
C GLU A 88 3.49 11.95 16.23
N GLN A 89 2.78 11.72 17.34
CA GLN A 89 1.85 12.68 17.92
C GLN A 89 2.62 13.79 18.65
N THR A 90 2.37 15.04 18.26
CA THR A 90 2.98 16.23 18.91
C THR A 90 1.95 17.07 19.67
N ASP A 91 0.66 16.89 19.40
CA ASP A 91 -0.48 17.49 20.11
C ASP A 91 -1.68 16.54 20.15
N HIS A 92 -2.72 16.85 20.93
CA HIS A 92 -3.90 16.01 21.17
C HIS A 92 -4.56 15.47 19.88
N SER A 93 -4.52 16.24 18.80
CA SER A 93 -5.10 15.86 17.50
C SER A 93 -4.19 16.24 16.33
N ALA A 94 -2.89 16.32 16.57
CA ALA A 94 -1.92 16.67 15.53
C ALA A 94 -0.56 16.03 15.77
N GLY A 95 0.23 15.96 14.72
CA GLY A 95 1.55 15.35 14.78
C GLY A 95 2.35 15.56 13.52
N THR A 96 3.47 14.85 13.43
CA THR A 96 4.28 14.73 12.22
C THR A 96 4.11 13.34 11.61
N PHE A 97 4.35 13.24 10.32
CA PHE A 97 4.39 11.96 9.64
C PHE A 97 5.56 11.91 8.66
N TYR A 98 5.97 10.68 8.36
CA TYR A 98 6.91 10.36 7.29
C TYR A 98 6.42 9.12 6.55
N CYS A 99 6.28 9.21 5.24
CA CYS A 99 5.87 8.13 4.38
C CYS A 99 7.00 7.79 3.40
N LYS A 100 7.20 6.49 3.14
CA LYS A 100 8.25 6.01 2.25
C LYS A 100 7.89 4.68 1.59
N VAL A 101 8.18 4.56 0.30
CA VAL A 101 8.23 3.27 -0.42
C VAL A 101 9.51 2.54 -0.05
N LEU A 102 9.42 1.29 0.40
CA LEU A 102 10.59 0.47 0.73
C LEU A 102 11.31 0.01 -0.56
N PRO A 103 12.55 0.47 -0.84
CA PRO A 103 13.27 0.05 -2.05
C PRO A 103 13.50 -1.45 -2.11
N GLU A 104 13.78 -2.08 -0.97
CA GLU A 104 14.02 -3.52 -0.90
C GLU A 104 12.76 -4.32 -1.24
N SER A 105 11.58 -3.81 -0.86
CA SER A 105 10.30 -4.41 -1.23
C SER A 105 10.01 -4.22 -2.72
N TYR A 106 10.37 -3.07 -3.29
CA TYR A 106 10.27 -2.81 -4.72
C TYR A 106 11.15 -3.76 -5.52
N ASP A 107 12.42 -3.90 -5.15
CA ASP A 107 13.39 -4.77 -5.85
C ASP A 107 12.93 -6.23 -5.83
N ALA A 108 12.45 -6.72 -4.67
CA ALA A 108 11.91 -8.07 -4.53
C ALA A 108 10.66 -8.28 -5.41
N CYS A 109 9.73 -7.31 -5.42
CA CYS A 109 8.54 -7.37 -6.28
C CYS A 109 8.90 -7.32 -7.77
N SER A 110 9.87 -6.48 -8.16
CA SER A 110 10.36 -6.37 -9.53
C SER A 110 10.98 -7.68 -9.99
N GLN A 111 11.87 -8.26 -9.18
CA GLN A 111 12.47 -9.55 -9.48
C GLN A 111 11.40 -10.65 -9.63
N ALA A 112 10.47 -10.76 -8.68
CA ALA A 112 9.40 -11.75 -8.74
C ALA A 112 8.52 -11.58 -9.99
N ALA A 113 8.19 -10.33 -10.36
CA ALA A 113 7.41 -10.04 -11.56
C ALA A 113 8.10 -10.52 -12.84
N TYR A 114 9.41 -10.24 -12.99
CA TYR A 114 10.15 -10.67 -14.18
C TYR A 114 10.45 -12.18 -14.19
N GLU A 115 10.68 -12.81 -13.04
CA GLU A 115 10.84 -14.28 -12.97
C GLU A 115 9.54 -14.99 -13.39
N ALA A 116 8.39 -14.51 -12.93
CA ALA A 116 7.09 -14.99 -13.36
C ALA A 116 6.86 -14.75 -14.87
N PHE A 117 7.28 -13.60 -15.37
CA PHE A 117 7.16 -13.26 -16.78
C PHE A 117 8.01 -14.17 -17.67
N VAL A 118 9.24 -14.48 -17.25
CA VAL A 118 10.12 -15.45 -17.91
C VAL A 118 9.47 -16.82 -18.00
N ALA A 119 8.83 -17.27 -16.92
CA ALA A 119 8.16 -18.57 -16.90
C ALA A 119 7.03 -18.65 -17.95
N ALA A 120 6.20 -17.62 -18.07
CA ALA A 120 5.17 -17.53 -19.10
C ALA A 120 5.78 -17.45 -20.51
N PHE A 121 6.79 -16.59 -20.69
CA PHE A 121 7.50 -16.41 -21.95
C PHE A 121 8.12 -17.72 -22.47
N GLN A 122 8.78 -18.49 -21.61
CA GLN A 122 9.43 -19.74 -21.98
C GLN A 122 8.43 -20.82 -22.44
N VAL A 123 7.23 -20.86 -21.85
CA VAL A 123 6.16 -21.76 -22.33
C VAL A 123 5.74 -21.41 -23.75
N LEU A 124 5.53 -20.11 -24.03
CA LEU A 124 5.14 -19.69 -25.38
C LEU A 124 6.29 -19.88 -26.37
N LEU A 125 7.54 -19.65 -25.95
CA LEU A 125 8.72 -19.90 -26.76
C LEU A 125 8.86 -21.39 -27.11
N ALA A 126 8.62 -22.29 -26.15
CA ALA A 126 8.63 -23.74 -26.38
C ALA A 126 7.60 -24.14 -27.44
N GLU A 127 6.37 -23.63 -27.30
CA GLU A 127 5.30 -23.87 -28.27
C GLU A 127 5.68 -23.34 -29.66
N ARG A 128 6.24 -22.12 -29.72
CA ARG A 128 6.60 -21.53 -31.00
C ARG A 128 7.77 -22.27 -31.68
N LEU A 129 8.77 -22.69 -30.91
CA LEU A 129 9.86 -23.53 -31.39
C LEU A 129 9.34 -24.86 -31.94
N HIS A 130 8.40 -25.49 -31.22
CA HIS A 130 7.75 -26.71 -31.69
C HIS A 130 7.02 -26.49 -33.02
N MET A 131 6.23 -25.42 -33.15
CA MET A 131 5.56 -25.05 -34.41
C MET A 131 6.54 -24.74 -35.55
N ALA A 132 7.73 -24.25 -35.24
CA ALA A 132 8.81 -24.00 -36.20
C ALA A 132 9.58 -25.27 -36.60
N GLY A 133 9.25 -26.44 -36.03
CA GLY A 133 9.93 -27.70 -36.29
C GLY A 133 11.28 -27.84 -35.58
N TYR A 134 11.50 -27.08 -34.50
CA TYR A 134 12.69 -27.23 -33.67
C TYR A 134 12.70 -28.60 -32.99
N THR A 135 13.83 -29.31 -33.10
CA THR A 135 13.97 -30.69 -32.60
C THR A 135 14.83 -30.80 -31.33
N GLY A 136 15.34 -29.67 -30.83
CA GLY A 136 16.11 -29.63 -29.58
C GLY A 136 15.23 -29.77 -28.34
N SER A 137 15.85 -29.84 -27.17
CA SER A 137 15.11 -29.81 -25.91
C SER A 137 14.46 -28.44 -25.72
N THR A 138 13.21 -28.44 -25.25
CA THR A 138 12.46 -27.23 -24.86
C THR A 138 12.16 -27.25 -23.35
N ASP A 139 12.98 -27.94 -22.57
CA ASP A 139 12.95 -27.79 -21.11
C ASP A 139 13.45 -26.41 -20.70
N ARG A 140 13.15 -26.02 -19.46
CA ARG A 140 13.45 -24.67 -18.96
C ARG A 140 14.92 -24.30 -19.05
N GLU A 141 15.82 -25.23 -18.74
CA GLU A 141 17.26 -24.98 -18.76
C GLU A 141 17.80 -24.84 -20.19
N ALA A 142 17.31 -25.67 -21.12
CA ALA A 142 17.65 -25.60 -22.53
C ALA A 142 17.13 -24.31 -23.19
N LEU A 143 15.92 -23.89 -22.84
CA LEU A 143 15.37 -22.60 -23.30
C LEU A 143 16.16 -21.42 -22.76
N GLU A 144 16.54 -21.45 -21.48
CA GLU A 144 17.39 -20.41 -20.89
C GLU A 144 18.77 -20.36 -21.56
N ALA A 145 19.38 -21.52 -21.82
CA ALA A 145 20.63 -21.61 -22.55
C ALA A 145 20.51 -21.08 -23.99
N LEU A 146 19.39 -21.37 -24.67
CA LEU A 146 19.12 -20.86 -26.01
C LEU A 146 18.94 -19.33 -26.02
N VAL A 147 18.25 -18.78 -25.04
CA VAL A 147 18.11 -17.33 -24.84
C VAL A 147 19.47 -16.70 -24.59
N MET A 148 20.27 -17.27 -23.69
CA MET A 148 21.63 -16.82 -23.41
C MET A 148 22.52 -16.86 -24.66
N GLU A 149 22.47 -17.95 -25.44
CA GLU A 149 23.25 -18.08 -26.68
C GLU A 149 22.81 -17.06 -27.75
N THR A 150 21.50 -16.82 -27.85
CA THR A 150 20.93 -15.95 -28.89
C THR A 150 21.10 -14.47 -28.58
N PHE A 151 20.84 -14.08 -27.33
CA PHE A 151 20.77 -12.68 -26.92
C PHE A 151 21.97 -12.23 -26.07
N GLY A 152 22.81 -13.18 -25.62
CA GLY A 152 23.99 -12.90 -24.81
C GLY A 152 23.69 -12.52 -23.36
N MET A 153 22.46 -12.76 -22.89
CA MET A 153 22.02 -12.46 -21.53
C MET A 153 20.89 -13.42 -21.09
N PRO A 154 20.69 -13.60 -19.76
CA PRO A 154 19.56 -14.36 -19.23
C PRO A 154 18.21 -13.83 -19.70
N ALA A 155 17.20 -14.69 -19.72
CA ALA A 155 15.84 -14.29 -20.15
C ALA A 155 15.25 -13.19 -19.27
N ALA A 156 15.53 -13.21 -17.96
CA ALA A 156 15.09 -12.16 -17.03
C ALA A 156 15.69 -10.80 -17.40
N ASP A 157 17.01 -10.74 -17.60
CA ASP A 157 17.71 -9.51 -17.99
C ASP A 157 17.25 -9.01 -19.37
N TYR A 158 17.03 -9.94 -20.30
CA TYR A 158 16.48 -9.63 -21.63
C TYR A 158 15.10 -8.99 -21.53
N LEU A 159 14.17 -9.60 -20.79
CA LEU A 159 12.82 -9.06 -20.63
C LEU A 159 12.80 -7.77 -19.82
N MET A 160 13.71 -7.58 -18.86
CA MET A 160 13.82 -6.33 -18.12
C MET A 160 14.38 -5.18 -18.97
N THR A 161 15.23 -5.48 -19.95
CA THR A 161 15.86 -4.47 -20.82
C THR A 161 15.03 -4.18 -22.07
N CYS A 162 14.44 -5.20 -22.67
CA CYS A 162 13.78 -5.15 -23.98
C CYS A 162 12.26 -5.33 -23.90
N GLY A 163 11.76 -5.88 -22.80
CA GLY A 163 10.33 -6.07 -22.57
C GLY A 163 9.64 -4.82 -22.03
N PRO A 164 8.36 -4.92 -21.69
CA PRO A 164 7.59 -3.82 -21.13
C PRO A 164 7.94 -3.60 -19.65
N ALA A 165 7.81 -2.37 -19.18
CA ALA A 165 7.89 -2.07 -17.75
C ALA A 165 6.66 -2.65 -17.03
N LEU A 166 6.84 -3.77 -16.33
CA LEU A 166 5.76 -4.46 -15.62
C LEU A 166 5.22 -3.66 -14.42
N LEU A 167 6.12 -2.92 -13.76
CA LEU A 167 5.84 -2.11 -12.58
C LEU A 167 6.11 -0.63 -12.92
N PRO A 168 5.42 0.32 -12.26
CA PRO A 168 5.85 1.71 -12.28
C PRO A 168 7.28 1.81 -11.74
N SER A 169 8.05 2.78 -12.19
CA SER A 169 9.41 2.96 -11.67
C SER A 169 9.39 3.30 -10.18
N LEU A 170 10.48 2.97 -9.47
CA LEU A 170 10.64 3.36 -8.07
C LEU A 170 10.52 4.89 -7.90
N GLU A 171 11.04 5.68 -8.83
CA GLU A 171 10.94 7.14 -8.81
C GLU A 171 9.49 7.63 -8.93
N GLU A 172 8.67 7.00 -9.78
CA GLU A 172 7.24 7.30 -9.88
C GLU A 172 6.51 6.95 -8.59
N LEU A 173 6.77 5.78 -8.00
CA LEU A 173 6.18 5.39 -6.73
C LEU A 173 6.60 6.33 -5.60
N GLN A 174 7.89 6.69 -5.51
CA GLN A 174 8.37 7.67 -4.54
C GLN A 174 7.71 9.04 -4.74
N THR A 175 7.51 9.45 -5.99
CA THR A 175 6.76 10.68 -6.29
C THR A 175 5.30 10.60 -5.83
N TRP A 176 4.70 9.41 -5.76
CA TRP A 176 3.32 9.21 -5.33
C TRP A 176 3.15 9.04 -3.82
N TYR A 177 4.17 8.54 -3.12
CA TYR A 177 4.02 8.12 -1.73
C TYR A 177 5.04 8.73 -0.77
N ASP A 178 6.28 8.97 -1.20
CA ASP A 178 7.31 9.49 -0.30
C ASP A 178 7.00 10.92 0.13
N GLY A 179 7.25 11.21 1.40
CA GLY A 179 7.24 12.57 1.91
C GLY A 179 7.03 12.67 3.41
N SER A 180 7.28 13.87 3.94
CA SER A 180 7.05 14.21 5.34
C SER A 180 6.12 15.39 5.47
N GLY A 181 5.57 15.55 6.66
CA GLY A 181 4.96 16.80 7.05
C GLY A 181 4.17 16.67 8.35
N THR A 182 3.12 17.46 8.47
CA THR A 182 2.26 17.47 9.65
C THR A 182 0.91 16.85 9.34
N TYR A 183 0.27 16.28 10.35
CA TYR A 183 -1.10 15.82 10.26
C TYR A 183 -1.97 16.45 11.33
N GLU A 184 -3.26 16.57 11.03
CA GLU A 184 -4.31 16.96 11.96
C GLU A 184 -5.48 15.99 11.86
N VAL A 185 -6.16 15.78 12.97
CA VAL A 185 -7.31 14.88 13.10
C VAL A 185 -8.52 15.67 13.56
N ALA A 186 -9.61 15.62 12.79
CA ALA A 186 -10.89 16.17 13.18
C ALA A 186 -12.03 15.32 12.62
N GLU A 187 -13.02 14.97 13.45
CA GLU A 187 -14.24 14.28 13.01
C GLU A 187 -13.97 13.01 12.16
N ASP A 188 -13.03 12.16 12.60
CA ASP A 188 -12.59 10.93 11.90
C ASP A 188 -11.91 11.16 10.53
N ILE A 189 -11.46 12.39 10.28
CA ILE A 189 -10.70 12.77 9.08
C ILE A 189 -9.26 13.05 9.48
N LEU A 190 -8.33 12.31 8.89
CA LEU A 190 -6.90 12.55 8.93
C LEU A 190 -6.53 13.47 7.78
N THR A 191 -6.02 14.65 8.10
CA THR A 191 -5.52 15.60 7.11
C THR A 191 -4.01 15.65 7.19
N ARG A 192 -3.33 15.24 6.11
CA ARG A 192 -1.86 15.28 6.00
C ARG A 192 -1.43 16.45 5.11
N GLN A 193 -0.60 17.33 5.66
CA GLN A 193 0.02 18.44 4.96
C GLN A 193 1.51 18.16 4.76
N TYR A 194 1.96 18.14 3.52
CA TYR A 194 3.36 17.82 3.17
C TYR A 194 4.25 19.07 3.21
N ASP A 195 5.49 18.93 3.69
CA ASP A 195 6.46 20.04 3.84
C ASP A 195 7.01 20.56 2.50
N THR A 196 7.22 19.67 1.53
CA THR A 196 7.71 20.00 0.19
C THR A 196 6.74 19.48 -0.87
N GLY A 197 6.56 20.26 -1.94
CA GLY A 197 5.51 20.11 -2.93
C GLY A 197 5.42 18.73 -3.60
N LEU A 198 4.26 18.11 -3.35
CA LEU A 198 3.59 16.99 -4.02
C LEU A 198 4.03 15.55 -3.68
N PRO A 199 3.04 14.62 -3.62
CA PRO A 199 1.73 14.70 -4.27
C PRO A 199 0.57 15.14 -3.37
N GLY A 200 0.46 16.43 -3.00
CA GLY A 200 -0.76 17.18 -3.29
C GLY A 200 -1.06 18.33 -2.33
N GLY A 201 -0.07 18.89 -1.62
CA GLY A 201 -0.24 20.02 -0.68
C GLY A 201 -1.01 19.67 0.60
N MET A 202 -2.14 18.98 0.48
CA MET A 202 -3.04 18.57 1.56
C MET A 202 -3.79 17.32 1.11
N LYS A 203 -3.68 16.24 1.87
CA LYS A 203 -4.40 14.98 1.63
C LYS A 203 -5.37 14.75 2.78
N ALA A 204 -6.67 14.74 2.50
CA ALA A 204 -7.70 14.44 3.47
C ALA A 204 -8.16 13.00 3.26
N GLU A 205 -8.00 12.17 4.28
CA GLU A 205 -8.31 10.75 4.28
C GLU A 205 -9.26 10.48 5.44
N ARG A 206 -10.33 9.70 5.21
CA ARG A 206 -11.10 9.15 6.31
C ARG A 206 -10.29 8.04 6.94
N TYR A 207 -10.14 8.05 8.26
CA TYR A 207 -9.48 6.95 8.94
C TYR A 207 -10.48 6.16 9.76
N ILE A 208 -10.31 4.85 9.78
CA ILE A 208 -11.08 3.95 10.62
C ILE A 208 -10.10 3.08 11.38
N TRP A 209 -10.30 3.00 12.70
CA TRP A 209 -9.69 1.96 13.52
C TRP A 209 -10.45 0.66 13.33
N LYS A 210 -9.79 -0.34 12.76
CA LYS A 210 -10.32 -1.71 12.73
C LYS A 210 -9.41 -2.60 13.57
N ASP A 211 -9.86 -2.91 14.77
CA ASP A 211 -9.07 -3.61 15.79
C ASP A 211 -7.79 -2.84 16.17
N ALA A 212 -6.64 -3.23 15.58
CA ALA A 212 -5.33 -2.59 15.73
C ALA A 212 -4.82 -1.94 14.43
N ASP A 213 -5.58 -2.03 13.34
CA ASP A 213 -5.21 -1.54 12.01
C ASP A 213 -5.78 -0.15 11.75
N LEU A 214 -4.99 0.68 11.04
CA LEU A 214 -5.37 1.99 10.57
C LEU A 214 -5.78 1.86 9.10
N VAL A 215 -7.08 1.99 8.83
CA VAL A 215 -7.55 1.98 7.44
C VAL A 215 -7.66 3.43 6.97
N LEU A 216 -6.86 3.81 5.97
CA LEU A 216 -6.95 5.12 5.34
C LEU A 216 -7.75 5.02 4.04
N LEU A 217 -8.84 5.78 3.98
CA LEU A 217 -9.77 5.80 2.88
C LEU A 217 -9.64 7.13 2.15
N GLU A 218 -9.22 7.10 0.89
CA GLU A 218 -9.28 8.29 0.05
C GLU A 218 -10.71 8.55 -0.44
N GLU A 219 -11.00 9.83 -0.68
CA GLU A 219 -12.28 10.26 -1.26
C GLU A 219 -12.49 9.75 -2.71
N SER A 220 -11.40 9.39 -3.40
CA SER A 220 -11.39 8.81 -4.74
C SER A 220 -11.90 7.35 -4.80
N GLY A 221 -12.08 6.70 -3.66
CA GLY A 221 -12.41 5.28 -3.57
C GLY A 221 -11.19 4.35 -3.62
N ALA A 222 -9.97 4.89 -3.69
CA ALA A 222 -8.75 4.12 -3.46
C ALA A 222 -8.62 3.81 -1.95
N HIS A 223 -8.41 2.53 -1.64
CA HIS A 223 -8.29 2.05 -0.27
C HIS A 223 -6.82 1.75 0.03
N PHE A 224 -6.23 2.44 1.01
CA PHE A 224 -4.92 2.08 1.53
C PHE A 224 -5.10 1.43 2.90
N PHE A 225 -4.83 0.13 2.95
CA PHE A 225 -4.88 -0.63 4.19
C PHE A 225 -3.51 -0.56 4.88
N PHE A 226 -3.39 0.29 5.89
CA PHE A 226 -2.19 0.41 6.70
C PHE A 226 -2.31 -0.49 7.94
N ARG A 227 -1.62 -1.62 7.94
CA ARG A 227 -1.51 -2.50 9.11
C ARG A 227 -0.48 -1.92 10.08
N ARG A 228 -0.80 -1.89 11.37
CA ARG A 228 0.18 -1.50 12.40
C ARG A 228 1.25 -2.59 12.47
N LEU A 229 2.52 -2.22 12.36
CA LEU A 229 3.57 -3.15 12.74
C LEU A 229 3.53 -3.30 14.27
N PRO A 230 3.54 -4.54 14.80
CA PRO A 230 3.71 -4.71 16.24
C PRO A 230 5.01 -4.02 16.64
N GLU A 231 4.98 -3.19 17.68
CA GLU A 231 6.21 -2.67 18.28
C GLU A 231 7.13 -3.86 18.48
N LYS A 232 8.30 -3.84 17.82
CA LYS A 232 9.37 -4.77 18.19
C LYS A 232 9.56 -4.55 19.68
N GLU A 233 9.26 -5.56 20.50
CA GLU A 233 9.75 -5.62 21.86
C GLU A 233 11.28 -5.55 21.74
N THR A 234 11.82 -4.33 21.80
CA THR A 234 13.25 -4.09 21.96
C THR A 234 13.62 -4.69 23.30
N GLN A 235 14.15 -5.91 23.25
CA GLN A 235 14.82 -6.56 24.35
C GLN A 235 16.32 -6.30 24.28
#